data_AF-A0A7G2MM64-F1
#
_entry.id   AF-A0A7G2MM64-F1
#
_cell.length_a   1.000
_cell.length_b   1.000
_cell.length_c   1.000
_cell.angle_alpha   90.00
_cell.angle_beta   90.00
_cell.angle_gamma   90.00
#
_symmetry.space_group_name_H-M   'P 1'
#
loop_
_entity.id
_entity.type
_entity.pdbx_description
1 polymer ?
#
loop_
_entity_poly.entity_id
_entity_poly.type
_entity_poly.pdbx_seq_one_letter_code
_entity_poly.pdbx_strand_id
1 'polypeptide(L)'
;MEKLKFISFIVLCLLGINRIAYSQEQDTVIIKDSIAKMKLDKKLIKLAKQVVLKHGPEYYREYREPVIRYRRVSKAWNDLYPEFIEAYAGQVFYTVEYPYNEEEERFYTDYSAKVYFHEDLTIFHVSFGHCMGIKDYDKLSRAEKNKIRIPYIQRRPGKWVRDTIRDDNGNVIEIMNRYEEPPE
;
A
#
# COMPACT_ATOMS: atom_id res chain seq x y z
N MET A 1 -40.31 10.58 -2.61
CA MET A 1 -39.49 9.34 -2.63
C MET A 1 -38.00 9.62 -2.66
N GLU A 2 -37.51 10.59 -3.45
CA GLU A 2 -36.10 11.00 -3.55
C GLU A 2 -35.41 11.25 -2.19
N LYS A 3 -36.03 12.04 -1.30
CA LYS A 3 -35.46 12.37 0.02
C LYS A 3 -35.29 11.16 0.96
N LEU A 4 -36.22 10.20 0.93
CA LEU A 4 -36.11 8.97 1.74
C LEU A 4 -34.99 8.04 1.22
N LYS A 5 -34.83 7.97 -0.11
CA LYS A 5 -33.73 7.20 -0.73
C LYS A 5 -32.37 7.82 -0.42
N PHE A 6 -32.25 9.15 -0.43
CA PHE A 6 -31.02 9.87 -0.09
C PHE A 6 -30.63 9.70 1.39
N ILE A 7 -31.59 9.79 2.31
CA ILE A 7 -31.34 9.53 3.74
C ILE A 7 -30.94 8.06 3.96
N SER A 8 -31.62 7.12 3.29
CA SER A 8 -31.26 5.70 3.36
C SER A 8 -29.84 5.44 2.82
N PHE A 9 -29.44 6.14 1.75
CA PHE A 9 -28.10 6.03 1.16
C PHE A 9 -27.02 6.57 2.11
N ILE A 10 -27.24 7.74 2.74
CA ILE A 10 -26.31 8.31 3.73
C ILE A 10 -26.15 7.39 4.94
N VAL A 11 -27.24 6.83 5.47
CA VAL A 11 -27.18 5.89 6.60
C VAL A 11 -26.40 4.62 6.23
N LEU A 12 -26.59 4.09 5.01
CA LEU A 12 -25.82 2.95 4.51
C LEU A 12 -24.32 3.27 4.36
N CYS A 13 -23.98 4.45 3.82
CA CYS A 13 -22.60 4.91 3.71
C CYS A 13 -21.94 5.05 5.08
N LEU A 14 -22.62 5.66 6.05
CA LEU A 14 -22.11 5.84 7.42
C LEU A 14 -21.93 4.49 8.13
N LEU A 15 -22.85 3.54 7.96
CA LEU A 15 -22.71 2.18 8.52
C LEU A 15 -21.53 1.42 7.88
N GLY A 16 -21.30 1.59 6.57
CA GLY A 16 -20.17 1.01 5.86
C GLY A 16 -18.82 1.54 6.36
N ILE A 17 -18.69 2.86 6.53
CA ILE A 17 -17.47 3.52 7.02
C ILE A 17 -17.12 3.06 8.43
N ASN A 18 -18.12 2.96 9.32
CA ASN A 18 -17.91 2.49 10.70
C ASN A 18 -17.40 1.05 10.77
N ARG A 19 -17.90 0.15 9.91
CA ARG A 19 -17.41 -1.24 9.86
C ARG A 19 -15.95 -1.34 9.42
N ILE A 20 -15.55 -0.54 8.44
CA ILE A 20 -14.16 -0.52 7.93
C ILE A 20 -13.21 0.04 9.00
N ALA A 21 -13.57 1.14 9.65
CA ALA A 21 -12.75 1.73 10.72
C ALA A 21 -12.60 0.77 11.92
N TYR A 22 -13.70 0.15 12.35
CA TYR A 22 -13.70 -0.80 13.47
C TYR A 22 -12.85 -2.05 13.20
N SER A 23 -12.87 -2.56 11.96
CA SER A 23 -12.02 -3.68 11.55
C SER A 23 -10.53 -3.32 11.59
N GLN A 24 -10.16 -2.11 11.17
CA GLN A 24 -8.76 -1.67 11.17
C GLN A 24 -8.18 -1.52 12.59
N GLU A 25 -9.02 -1.13 13.56
CA GLU A 25 -8.62 -0.98 14.96
C GLU A 25 -8.34 -2.35 15.62
N GLN A 26 -9.18 -3.37 15.37
CA GLN A 26 -8.97 -4.73 15.89
C GLN A 26 -7.74 -5.43 15.31
N ASP A 27 -7.39 -5.13 14.05
CA ASP A 27 -6.27 -5.78 13.37
C ASP A 27 -4.91 -5.16 13.72
N THR A 28 -4.88 -4.03 14.43
CA THR A 28 -3.64 -3.35 14.80
C THR A 28 -3.03 -3.96 16.07
N VAL A 29 -1.73 -4.28 16.02
CA VAL A 29 -1.00 -4.82 17.17
C VAL A 29 -0.32 -3.70 17.94
N ILE A 30 -0.59 -3.60 19.25
CA ILE A 30 -0.02 -2.58 20.13
C ILE A 30 1.22 -3.14 20.84
N ILE A 31 2.39 -2.58 20.55
CA ILE A 31 3.64 -2.85 21.27
C ILE A 31 3.76 -1.83 22.41
N LYS A 32 3.48 -2.28 23.65
CA LYS A 32 3.45 -1.40 24.84
C LYS A 32 4.83 -0.89 25.28
N ASP A 33 5.86 -1.71 25.10
CA ASP A 33 7.24 -1.34 25.45
C ASP A 33 7.83 -0.44 24.35
N SER A 34 7.99 0.84 24.66
CA SER A 34 8.51 1.85 23.74
C SER A 34 9.98 1.62 23.35
N ILE A 35 10.80 1.06 24.24
CA ILE A 35 12.21 0.76 23.98
C ILE A 35 12.31 -0.44 23.05
N ALA A 36 11.54 -1.50 23.33
CA ALA A 36 11.47 -2.68 22.45
C ALA A 36 10.97 -2.29 21.06
N LYS A 37 9.90 -1.47 20.99
CA LYS A 37 9.37 -0.94 19.73
C LYS A 37 10.43 -0.17 18.95
N MET A 38 11.13 0.77 19.58
CA MET A 38 12.18 1.54 18.90
C MET A 38 13.30 0.64 18.33
N LYS A 39 13.71 -0.40 19.07
CA LYS A 39 14.72 -1.37 18.59
C LYS A 39 14.21 -2.17 17.39
N LEU A 40 12.95 -2.61 17.45
CA LEU A 40 12.29 -3.31 16.36
C LEU A 40 12.21 -2.43 15.10
N ASP A 41 11.79 -1.17 15.24
CA ASP A 41 11.62 -0.24 14.14
C ASP A 41 12.91 0.02 13.38
N LYS A 42 14.00 0.25 14.13
CA LYS A 42 15.34 0.39 13.55
C LYS A 42 15.75 -0.85 12.76
N LYS A 43 15.41 -2.04 13.25
CA LYS A 43 15.73 -3.31 12.57
C LYS A 43 14.89 -3.49 11.31
N LEU A 44 13.59 -3.22 11.37
CA LEU A 44 12.67 -3.28 10.23
C LEU A 44 13.10 -2.32 9.11
N ILE A 45 13.35 -1.04 9.43
CA ILE A 45 13.81 -0.04 8.46
C ILE A 45 15.13 -0.47 7.82
N LYS A 46 16.08 -0.99 8.60
CA LYS A 46 17.38 -1.46 8.08
C LYS A 46 17.20 -2.59 7.07
N LEU A 47 16.42 -3.61 7.43
CA LEU A 47 16.17 -4.77 6.55
C LEU A 47 15.40 -4.36 5.29
N ALA A 48 14.38 -3.51 5.45
CA ALA A 48 13.58 -3.00 4.34
C ALA A 48 14.44 -2.20 3.35
N LYS A 49 15.30 -1.30 3.85
CA LYS A 49 16.22 -0.51 3.01
C LYS A 49 17.16 -1.42 2.23
N GLN A 50 17.71 -2.45 2.87
CA GLN A 50 18.62 -3.40 2.21
C GLN A 50 17.95 -4.14 1.05
N VAL A 51 16.74 -4.67 1.26
CA VAL A 51 16.04 -5.43 0.21
C VAL A 51 15.55 -4.54 -0.93
N VAL A 52 15.04 -3.34 -0.62
CA VAL A 52 14.59 -2.38 -1.64
C VAL A 52 15.78 -1.94 -2.50
N LEU A 53 16.89 -1.52 -1.89
CA LEU A 53 18.09 -1.12 -2.64
C LEU A 53 18.70 -2.25 -3.47
N LYS A 54 18.54 -3.51 -3.05
CA LYS A 54 19.05 -4.65 -3.80
C LYS A 54 18.24 -4.92 -5.07
N HIS A 55 16.91 -4.83 -5.00
CA HIS A 55 16.04 -5.31 -6.08
C HIS A 55 15.38 -4.22 -6.90
N GLY A 56 15.14 -3.04 -6.32
CA GLY A 56 14.56 -1.89 -7.00
C GLY A 56 15.06 -0.59 -6.37
N PRO A 57 16.38 -0.30 -6.45
CA PRO A 57 16.95 0.90 -5.85
C PRO A 57 16.28 2.19 -6.33
N GLU A 58 15.79 2.21 -7.57
CA GLU A 58 15.08 3.34 -8.17
C GLU A 58 13.71 3.60 -7.54
N TYR A 59 13.17 2.67 -6.73
CA TYR A 59 11.95 2.86 -5.94
C TYR A 59 12.22 3.34 -4.52
N TYR A 60 13.47 3.36 -4.06
CA TYR A 60 13.79 3.88 -2.74
C TYR A 60 13.62 5.40 -2.71
N ARG A 61 12.93 5.92 -1.68
CA ARG A 61 12.67 7.35 -1.50
C ARG A 61 13.07 7.80 -0.10
N GLU A 62 13.83 8.90 -0.04
CA GLU A 62 14.12 9.63 1.20
C GLU A 62 13.21 10.87 1.32
N TYR A 63 12.00 10.80 0.76
CA TYR A 63 11.03 11.91 0.78
C TYR A 63 10.46 12.17 2.17
N ARG A 64 10.10 11.10 2.90
CA ARG A 64 9.61 11.14 4.30
C ARG A 64 10.08 9.90 5.06
N GLU A 65 9.88 9.93 6.38
CA GLU A 65 10.13 8.75 7.20
C GLU A 65 9.28 7.55 6.73
N PRO A 66 9.85 6.32 6.74
CA PRO A 66 9.09 5.12 6.40
C PRO A 66 7.93 4.91 7.38
N VAL A 67 6.77 4.52 6.86
CA VAL A 67 5.59 4.20 7.67
C VAL A 67 5.67 2.74 8.10
N ILE A 68 5.70 2.50 9.42
CA ILE A 68 5.73 1.15 9.99
C ILE A 68 4.35 0.78 10.53
N ARG A 69 3.86 -0.41 10.20
CA ARG A 69 2.59 -0.93 10.73
C ARG A 69 2.79 -2.32 11.32
N TYR A 70 2.12 -2.60 12.44
CA TYR A 70 2.09 -3.92 13.07
C TYR A 70 0.65 -4.39 13.07
N ARG A 71 0.41 -5.54 12.45
CA ARG A 71 -0.95 -5.95 12.14
C ARG A 71 -1.11 -7.45 12.27
N ARG A 72 -2.35 -7.88 12.49
CA ARG A 72 -2.77 -9.27 12.43
C ARG A 72 -3.51 -9.50 11.11
N VAL A 73 -3.21 -10.60 10.43
CA VAL A 73 -3.89 -10.94 9.17
C VAL A 73 -5.36 -11.25 9.46
N SER A 74 -6.26 -10.49 8.83
CA SER A 74 -7.70 -10.70 8.89
C SER A 74 -8.26 -10.98 7.50
N LYS A 75 -9.48 -11.53 7.43
CA LYS A 75 -10.14 -11.87 6.16
C LYS A 75 -10.63 -10.63 5.38
N ALA A 76 -10.68 -9.46 6.01
CA ALA A 76 -11.21 -8.23 5.41
C ALA A 76 -10.14 -7.40 4.67
N TRP A 77 -8.99 -8.01 4.40
CA TRP A 77 -7.79 -7.27 3.98
C TRP A 77 -7.63 -7.16 2.47
N ASN A 78 -7.41 -5.93 1.99
CA ASN A 78 -7.10 -5.63 0.58
C ASN A 78 -5.59 -5.43 0.33
N ASP A 79 -4.77 -5.44 1.38
CA ASP A 79 -3.34 -5.08 1.35
C ASP A 79 -2.41 -6.31 1.20
N LEU A 80 -2.97 -7.52 1.18
CA LEU A 80 -2.28 -8.78 0.92
C LEU A 80 -2.97 -9.53 -0.22
N TYR A 81 -2.20 -10.33 -0.96
CA TYR A 81 -2.76 -11.29 -1.92
C TYR A 81 -3.66 -12.29 -1.20
N PRO A 82 -4.76 -12.76 -1.84
CA PRO A 82 -5.67 -13.74 -1.24
C PRO A 82 -4.96 -14.99 -0.68
N GLU A 83 -3.95 -15.48 -1.41
CA GLU A 83 -3.10 -16.61 -0.98
C GLU A 83 -2.40 -16.38 0.36
N PHE A 84 -1.95 -15.15 0.65
CA PHE A 84 -1.33 -14.81 1.93
C PHE A 84 -2.36 -14.62 3.04
N ILE A 85 -3.55 -14.10 2.72
CA ILE A 85 -4.63 -13.98 3.69
C ILE A 85 -5.05 -15.36 4.18
N GLU A 86 -5.18 -16.33 3.27
CA GLU A 86 -5.51 -17.71 3.61
C GLU A 86 -4.38 -18.39 4.38
N ALA A 87 -3.14 -18.27 3.93
CA ALA A 87 -1.99 -18.94 4.54
C ALA A 87 -1.62 -18.41 5.93
N TYR A 88 -1.84 -17.11 6.18
CA TYR A 88 -1.33 -16.42 7.37
C TYR A 88 -2.45 -15.88 8.26
N ALA A 89 -3.71 -16.29 8.05
CA ALA A 89 -4.85 -15.84 8.85
C ALA A 89 -4.57 -15.89 10.36
N GLY A 90 -4.79 -14.78 11.05
CA GLY A 90 -4.57 -14.64 12.48
C GLY A 90 -3.11 -14.45 12.91
N GLN A 91 -2.12 -14.54 12.02
CA GLN A 91 -0.71 -14.30 12.34
C GLN A 91 -0.40 -12.81 12.39
N VAL A 92 0.62 -12.44 13.17
CA VAL A 92 1.15 -11.07 13.22
C VAL A 92 2.19 -10.88 12.11
N PHE A 93 2.12 -9.73 11.44
CA PHE A 93 3.10 -9.30 10.46
C PHE A 93 3.38 -7.81 10.62
N TYR A 94 4.51 -7.39 10.10
CA TYR A 94 4.96 -6.00 10.09
C TYR A 94 5.13 -5.51 8.66
N THR A 95 4.85 -4.24 8.41
CA THR A 95 5.15 -3.60 7.13
C THR A 95 6.03 -2.38 7.31
N VAL A 96 6.89 -2.14 6.32
CA VAL A 96 7.63 -0.89 6.17
C VAL A 96 7.31 -0.33 4.79
N GLU A 97 6.68 0.85 4.76
CA GLU A 97 6.22 1.55 3.56
C GLU A 97 7.11 2.77 3.30
N TYR A 98 7.63 2.90 2.09
CA TYR A 98 8.36 4.09 1.63
C TYR A 98 7.41 4.99 0.84
N PRO A 99 6.98 6.14 1.40
CA PRO A 99 6.12 7.08 0.68
C PRO A 99 6.88 7.79 -0.45
N TYR A 100 6.14 8.37 -1.39
CA TYR A 100 6.67 9.20 -2.46
C TYR A 100 5.93 10.54 -2.54
N ASN A 101 6.47 11.50 -3.28
CA ASN A 101 5.79 12.75 -3.53
C ASN A 101 4.82 12.60 -4.71
N GLU A 102 3.52 12.51 -4.42
CA GLU A 102 2.47 12.38 -5.44
C GLU A 102 2.37 13.59 -6.39
N GLU A 103 2.99 14.72 -6.03
CA GLU A 103 3.10 15.91 -6.89
C GLU A 103 4.22 15.79 -7.93
N GLU A 104 5.25 14.97 -7.65
CA GLU A 104 6.43 14.82 -8.51
C GLU A 104 6.40 13.54 -9.35
N GLU A 105 5.71 12.51 -8.87
CA GLU A 105 5.67 11.22 -9.53
C GLU A 105 4.38 10.46 -9.24
N ARG A 106 4.13 9.42 -10.04
CA ARG A 106 2.98 8.54 -9.83
C ARG A 106 3.38 7.08 -9.90
N PHE A 107 2.88 6.34 -8.92
CA PHE A 107 2.89 4.89 -8.87
C PHE A 107 1.46 4.34 -8.96
N TYR A 108 1.33 3.03 -9.17
CA TYR A 108 0.05 2.33 -9.11
C TYR A 108 -0.45 2.14 -7.67
N THR A 109 0.48 2.19 -6.71
CA THR A 109 0.22 2.12 -5.28
C THR A 109 0.40 3.49 -4.62
N ASP A 110 -0.03 3.60 -3.36
CA ASP A 110 0.15 4.74 -2.46
C ASP A 110 1.55 4.79 -1.80
N TYR A 111 2.41 3.85 -2.14
CA TYR A 111 3.82 3.79 -1.75
C TYR A 111 4.74 3.55 -2.96
N SER A 112 6.01 3.92 -2.82
CA SER A 112 7.06 3.60 -3.81
C SER A 112 7.61 2.18 -3.63
N ALA A 113 7.74 1.73 -2.38
CA ALA A 113 8.06 0.35 -2.04
C ALA A 113 7.46 -0.01 -0.68
N LYS A 114 7.14 -1.29 -0.49
CA LYS A 114 6.61 -1.82 0.76
C LYS A 114 7.16 -3.21 1.04
N VAL A 115 7.68 -3.42 2.24
CA VAL A 115 8.27 -4.70 2.66
C VAL A 115 7.42 -5.31 3.77
N TYR A 116 7.13 -6.60 3.65
CA TYR A 116 6.28 -7.34 4.57
C TYR A 116 7.11 -8.41 5.29
N PHE A 117 6.97 -8.44 6.61
CA PHE A 117 7.73 -9.29 7.52
C PHE A 117 6.78 -10.16 8.34
N HIS A 118 7.15 -11.41 8.57
CA HIS A 118 6.59 -12.17 9.69
C HIS A 118 7.09 -11.59 11.03
N GLU A 119 6.46 -12.00 12.14
CA GLU A 119 6.82 -11.57 13.49
C GLU A 119 8.30 -11.87 13.85
N ASP A 120 8.87 -12.94 13.28
CA ASP A 120 10.29 -13.32 13.45
C ASP A 120 11.27 -12.51 12.57
N LEU A 121 10.75 -11.53 11.81
CA LEU A 121 11.47 -10.64 10.89
C LEU A 121 11.96 -11.28 9.59
N THR A 122 11.48 -12.48 9.26
CA THR A 122 11.65 -13.03 7.91
C THR A 122 10.76 -12.27 6.92
N ILE A 123 11.31 -11.95 5.75
CA ILE A 123 10.61 -11.22 4.69
C ILE A 123 9.88 -12.22 3.81
N PHE A 124 8.55 -12.11 3.74
CA PHE A 124 7.73 -12.97 2.88
C PHE A 124 7.24 -12.24 1.62
N HIS A 125 7.22 -10.91 1.62
CA HIS A 125 6.83 -10.15 0.43
C HIS A 125 7.54 -8.80 0.33
N VAL A 126 7.88 -8.42 -0.90
CA VAL A 126 8.40 -7.09 -1.26
C VAL A 126 7.58 -6.57 -2.42
N SER A 127 6.85 -5.47 -2.23
CA SER A 127 6.04 -4.80 -3.25
C SER A 127 6.69 -3.50 -3.68
N PHE A 128 6.61 -3.19 -4.97
CA PHE A 128 7.12 -1.96 -5.57
C PHE A 128 5.99 -1.18 -6.24
N GLY A 129 6.19 0.12 -6.41
CA GLY A 129 5.18 1.10 -6.81
C GLY A 129 4.38 0.76 -8.07
N HIS A 130 4.91 -0.11 -8.93
CA HIS A 130 4.25 -0.54 -10.16
C HIS A 130 3.50 -1.88 -10.02
N CYS A 131 3.07 -2.27 -8.82
CA CYS A 131 2.40 -3.55 -8.53
C CYS A 131 3.22 -4.81 -8.87
N MET A 132 4.52 -4.65 -9.11
CA MET A 132 5.48 -5.76 -9.20
C MET A 132 6.02 -6.05 -7.81
N GLY A 133 6.36 -7.30 -7.54
CA GLY A 133 6.90 -7.68 -6.24
C GLY A 133 7.59 -9.03 -6.24
N ILE A 134 8.20 -9.35 -5.10
CA ILE A 134 8.90 -10.60 -4.84
C ILE A 134 8.14 -11.31 -3.73
N LYS A 135 7.53 -12.45 -4.06
CA LYS A 135 6.86 -13.34 -3.10
C LYS A 135 7.87 -14.32 -2.50
N ASP A 136 7.58 -14.78 -1.29
CA ASP A 136 8.38 -15.77 -0.56
C ASP A 136 9.87 -15.41 -0.46
N TYR A 137 10.18 -14.12 -0.30
CA TYR A 137 11.54 -13.60 -0.47
C TYR A 137 12.59 -14.39 0.31
N ASP A 138 12.39 -14.63 1.61
CA ASP A 138 13.37 -15.38 2.41
C ASP A 138 13.39 -16.89 2.21
N LYS A 139 12.44 -17.45 1.46
CA LYS A 139 12.51 -18.83 0.98
C LYS A 139 13.37 -18.97 -0.28
N LEU A 140 13.63 -17.88 -1.00
CA LEU A 140 14.49 -17.89 -2.19
C LEU A 140 15.96 -18.11 -1.82
N SER A 141 16.65 -18.91 -2.62
CA SER A 141 18.10 -19.06 -2.54
C SER A 141 18.81 -17.74 -2.88
N ARG A 142 20.08 -17.64 -2.46
CA ARG A 142 20.92 -16.48 -2.81
C ARG A 142 21.05 -16.28 -4.32
N ALA A 143 21.13 -17.38 -5.09
CA ALA A 143 21.26 -17.34 -6.54
C ALA A 143 19.98 -16.80 -7.21
N GLU A 144 18.80 -17.23 -6.74
CA GLU A 144 17.52 -16.73 -7.21
C GLU A 144 17.35 -15.25 -6.90
N LYS A 145 17.62 -14.84 -5.64
CA LYS A 145 17.61 -13.43 -5.25
C LYS A 145 18.48 -12.59 -6.18
N ASN A 146 19.70 -13.04 -6.49
CA ASN A 146 20.63 -12.27 -7.31
C ASN A 146 20.20 -12.10 -8.78
N LYS A 147 19.28 -12.92 -9.28
CA LYS A 147 18.71 -12.78 -10.63
C LYS A 147 17.55 -11.79 -10.69
N ILE A 148 16.96 -11.44 -9.54
CA ILE A 148 15.79 -10.60 -9.48
C ILE A 148 16.22 -9.13 -9.49
N ARG A 149 15.83 -8.42 -10.55
CA ARG A 149 15.82 -6.97 -10.63
C ARG A 149 14.43 -6.51 -11.03
N ILE A 150 13.86 -5.61 -10.25
CA ILE A 150 12.57 -5.01 -10.53
C ILE A 150 12.80 -3.81 -11.44
N PRO A 151 12.22 -3.79 -12.65
CA PRO A 151 12.36 -2.66 -13.55
C PRO A 151 11.68 -1.43 -12.96
N TYR A 152 12.35 -0.28 -13.08
CA TYR A 152 11.76 0.98 -12.66
C TYR A 152 10.75 1.47 -13.70
N ILE A 153 9.52 1.64 -13.26
CA ILE A 153 8.45 2.22 -14.06
C ILE A 153 7.80 3.33 -13.26
N GLN A 154 8.15 4.56 -13.62
CA GLN A 154 7.58 5.80 -13.10
C GLN A 154 6.57 6.34 -14.11
N ARG A 155 5.46 6.89 -13.62
CA ARG A 155 4.57 7.72 -14.44
C ARG A 155 4.75 9.16 -14.05
N ARG A 156 4.67 10.05 -15.04
CA ARG A 156 4.65 11.49 -14.79
C ARG A 156 3.42 11.82 -13.93
N PRO A 157 3.54 12.77 -13.00
CA PRO A 157 2.38 13.25 -12.27
C PRO A 157 1.42 13.85 -13.30
N GLY A 158 0.22 13.29 -13.43
CA GLY A 158 -0.77 13.86 -14.33
C GLY A 158 -1.30 15.19 -13.77
N LYS A 159 -1.68 16.12 -14.64
CA LYS A 159 -2.34 17.36 -14.22
C LYS A 159 -3.80 17.08 -13.88
N TRP A 160 -4.27 17.64 -12.76
CA TRP A 160 -5.69 17.69 -12.48
C TRP A 160 -6.36 18.66 -13.43
N VAL A 161 -7.40 18.18 -14.10
CA VAL A 161 -8.13 18.94 -15.09
C VAL A 161 -9.61 18.77 -14.79
N ARG A 162 -10.34 19.89 -14.81
CA ARG A 162 -11.80 19.83 -14.84
C ARG A 162 -12.20 19.31 -16.20
N ASP A 163 -12.93 18.22 -16.19
CA ASP A 163 -13.39 17.51 -17.37
C ASP A 163 -14.90 17.29 -17.26
N THR A 164 -15.53 16.94 -18.37
CA THR A 164 -16.97 16.75 -18.43
C THR A 164 -17.31 15.43 -19.10
N ILE A 165 -18.08 14.60 -18.42
CA ILE A 165 -18.72 13.41 -19.00
C ILE A 165 -20.22 13.66 -19.17
N ARG A 166 -20.87 12.87 -20.02
CA ARG A 166 -22.33 12.86 -20.14
C ARG A 166 -22.90 11.62 -19.49
N ASP A 167 -23.98 11.77 -18.73
CA ASP A 167 -24.76 10.62 -18.26
C ASP A 167 -25.62 10.02 -19.38
N ASP A 168 -26.29 8.89 -19.10
CA ASP A 168 -27.17 8.20 -20.06
C ASP A 168 -28.37 9.05 -20.50
N ASN A 169 -28.70 10.12 -19.76
CA ASN A 169 -29.75 11.08 -20.10
C ASN A 169 -29.21 12.30 -20.86
N GLY A 170 -27.91 12.35 -21.14
CA GLY A 170 -27.24 13.43 -21.85
C GLY A 170 -26.86 14.65 -21.00
N ASN A 171 -27.06 14.60 -19.68
CA ASN A 171 -26.68 15.68 -18.76
C ASN A 171 -25.15 15.75 -18.62
N VAL A 172 -24.61 16.96 -18.55
CA VAL A 172 -23.18 17.19 -18.35
C VAL A 172 -22.85 17.07 -16.87
N ILE A 173 -21.91 16.18 -16.54
CA ILE A 173 -21.35 16.01 -15.19
C ILE A 173 -19.90 16.49 -15.22
N GLU A 174 -19.60 17.50 -14.42
CA GLU A 174 -18.22 17.90 -14.17
C GLU A 174 -17.53 16.89 -13.26
N ILE A 175 -16.36 16.42 -13.70
CA ILE A 175 -15.50 15.53 -12.94
C ILE A 175 -14.10 16.13 -12.83
N MET A 176 -13.41 15.79 -11.75
CA MET A 176 -11.97 16.02 -11.66
C MET A 176 -11.28 14.81 -12.27
N ASN A 177 -10.62 14.99 -13.41
CA ASN A 177 -9.88 13.93 -14.07
C ASN A 177 -8.37 14.26 -14.05
N ARG A 178 -7.51 13.24 -14.22
CA ARG A 178 -6.05 13.44 -14.20
C ARG A 178 -5.44 12.87 -15.48
N TYR A 179 -4.90 13.75 -16.31
CA TYR A 179 -4.28 13.39 -17.60
C TYR A 179 -2.76 13.40 -17.49
N GLU A 180 -2.09 12.38 -18.04
CA GLU A 180 -0.64 12.41 -18.23
C GLU A 180 -0.30 13.50 -19.24
N GLU A 181 0.65 14.38 -18.93
CA GLU A 181 1.10 15.36 -19.91
C GLU A 181 1.84 14.65 -21.05
N PRO A 182 1.44 14.87 -22.31
CA PRO A 182 2.18 14.33 -23.44
C PRO A 182 3.62 14.85 -23.43
N PRO A 183 4.61 14.07 -23.91
CA PRO A 183 5.97 14.57 -24.05
C PRO A 183 5.99 15.75 -25.03
N GLU A 184 6.71 16.81 -24.66
CA GLU A 184 7.02 17.99 -25.51
C GLU A 184 7.82 17.60 -26.76
#